data_AF-A0A953JKS4-F1
#
_entry.id   AF-A0A953JKS4-F1
#
_cell.length_a   1.000
_cell.length_b   1.000
_cell.length_c   1.000
_cell.angle_alpha   90.00
_cell.angle_beta   90.00
_cell.angle_gamma   90.00
#
_symmetry.space_group_name_H-M   'P 1'
#
loop_
_entity.id
_entity.type
_entity.pdbx_description
1 polymer ?
#
loop_
_entity_poly.entity_id
_entity_poly.type
_entity_poly.pdbx_seq_one_letter_code
_entity_poly.pdbx_strand_id
1 'polypeptide(L)' 'MDEAISAAEANRAFSRLLREVREEGRTFVVTSHGKPVAKLVPCGAAEAGREAARAKLLARLARQPATDVGRWTRDELYER' A
#
# COMPACT_ATOMS: atom_id res chain seq x y z
N MET A 1 -4.70 -13.88 -2.29
CA MET A 1 -3.36 -14.34 -1.91
C MET A 1 -2.49 -14.10 -3.12
N ASP A 2 -1.39 -13.37 -2.97
CA ASP A 2 -0.58 -12.97 -4.12
C ASP A 2 0.23 -14.17 -4.64
N GLU A 3 0.19 -14.43 -5.94
CA GLU A 3 0.87 -15.58 -6.54
C GLU A 3 2.35 -15.26 -6.73
N ALA A 4 3.23 -16.12 -6.19
CA ALA A 4 4.67 -15.95 -6.31
C ALA A 4 5.18 -16.52 -7.64
N ILE A 5 5.94 -15.73 -8.38
CA ILE A 5 6.52 -16.11 -9.67
C ILE A 5 8.00 -15.74 -9.70
N SER A 6 8.84 -16.56 -10.34
CA SER A 6 10.25 -16.20 -10.52
C SER A 6 10.42 -15.06 -11.53
N ALA A 7 11.47 -14.26 -11.40
CA ALA A 7 11.79 -13.19 -12.36
C ALA A 7 11.96 -13.74 -13.79
N ALA A 8 12.51 -14.96 -13.93
CA ALA A 8 12.68 -15.62 -15.21
C ALA A 8 11.33 -15.99 -15.87
N GLU A 9 10.38 -16.52 -15.10
CA GLU A 9 9.04 -16.83 -15.60
C GLU A 9 8.23 -15.56 -15.88
N ALA A 10 8.35 -14.54 -15.02
CA ALA A 10 7.71 -13.26 -15.22
C ALA A 10 8.12 -12.62 -16.56
N ASN A 11 9.42 -12.70 -16.91
CA ASN A 11 9.91 -12.19 -18.18
C ASN A 11 9.40 -13.00 -19.39
N ARG A 12 9.32 -14.34 -19.26
CA ARG A 12 8.80 -15.22 -20.32
C ARG A 12 7.30 -15.07 -20.57
N ALA A 13 6.53 -14.72 -19.55
CA ALA A 13 5.07 -14.63 -19.61
C ALA A 13 4.53 -13.21 -19.40
N PHE A 14 5.34 -12.17 -19.62
CA PHE A 14 5.03 -10.81 -19.16
C PHE A 14 3.71 -10.26 -19.69
N SER A 15 3.45 -10.41 -21.00
CA SER A 15 2.20 -9.93 -21.62
C SER A 15 0.96 -10.65 -21.09
N ARG A 16 1.06 -11.94 -20.77
CA ARG A 16 -0.03 -12.71 -20.15
C ARG A 16 -0.31 -12.19 -18.74
N LEU A 17 0.73 -11.99 -17.94
CA LEU A 17 0.60 -11.49 -16.57
C LEU A 17 -0.03 -10.09 -16.54
N LEU A 18 0.37 -9.19 -17.44
CA LEU A 18 -0.27 -7.87 -17.56
C LEU A 18 -1.76 -7.96 -17.91
N ARG A 19 -2.15 -8.90 -18.79
CA ARG A 19 -3.56 -9.12 -19.12
C ARG A 19 -4.34 -9.60 -17.90
N GLU A 20 -3.83 -10.60 -17.20
CA GLU A 20 -4.43 -11.15 -15.97
C GLU A 20 -4.55 -10.09 -14.86
N VAL A 21 -3.53 -9.26 -14.68
CA VAL A 21 -3.58 -8.13 -13.74
C VAL A 21 -4.67 -7.13 -14.13
N ARG A 22 -4.75 -6.76 -15.42
CA ARG A 22 -5.70 -5.75 -15.90
C ARG A 22 -7.15 -6.24 -15.88
N GLU A 23 -7.39 -7.46 -16.34
CA GLU A 23 -8.74 -7.97 -16.62
C GLU A 23 -9.33 -8.71 -15.41
N GLU A 24 -8.51 -9.45 -14.67
CA GLU A 24 -8.97 -10.25 -13.52
C GLU A 24 -8.63 -9.60 -12.17
N GLY A 25 -7.88 -8.49 -12.18
CA GLY A 25 -7.42 -7.84 -10.95
C GLY A 25 -6.37 -8.65 -10.18
N ARG A 26 -5.75 -9.65 -10.83
CA ARG A 26 -4.76 -10.53 -10.20
C ARG A 26 -3.54 -9.76 -9.72
N THR A 27 -2.84 -10.35 -8.76
CA THR A 27 -1.65 -9.75 -8.14
C THR A 27 -0.56 -10.81 -8.02
N PHE A 28 0.64 -10.46 -8.46
CA PHE A 28 1.80 -11.36 -8.48
C PHE A 28 2.97 -10.77 -7.70
N VAL A 29 3.67 -11.61 -6.94
CA VAL A 29 4.96 -11.28 -6.29
C VAL A 29 6.07 -11.88 -7.13
N VAL A 30 6.91 -11.02 -7.70
CA VAL A 30 8.08 -11.45 -8.46
C VAL A 30 9.23 -11.71 -7.49
N THR A 31 9.84 -12.88 -7.60
CA THR A 31 10.96 -13.32 -6.77
C THR A 31 12.25 -13.47 -7.60
N SER A 32 13.39 -13.15 -6.99
CA SER A 32 14.71 -13.43 -7.51
C SER A 32 15.44 -14.32 -6.50
N HIS A 33 15.93 -15.48 -6.94
CA HIS A 33 16.52 -16.50 -6.07
C HIS A 33 15.67 -16.79 -4.82
N GLY A 34 14.35 -16.89 -5.00
CA GLY A 34 13.37 -17.15 -3.92
C GLY A 34 13.05 -15.96 -3.01
N LYS A 35 13.71 -14.82 -3.20
CA LYS A 35 13.44 -13.59 -2.42
C LYS A 35 12.48 -12.67 -3.18
N PRO A 36 11.41 -12.17 -2.57
CA PRO A 36 10.55 -11.15 -3.18
C PRO A 36 11.35 -9.90 -3.57
N VAL A 37 11.18 -9.41 -4.80
CA VAL A 37 11.87 -8.23 -5.32
C VAL A 37 10.94 -7.19 -5.95
N ALA A 38 9.78 -7.60 -6.46
CA ALA A 38 8.80 -6.69 -7.05
C ALA A 38 7.38 -7.26 -6.94
N LYS A 39 6.38 -6.43 -7.24
CA LYS A 39 4.98 -6.82 -7.24
C LYS A 39 4.28 -6.25 -8.47
N LEU A 40 3.53 -7.09 -9.18
CA LEU A 40 2.67 -6.67 -10.29
C LEU A 40 1.24 -6.60 -9.75
N VAL A 41 0.68 -5.39 -9.71
CA VAL A 41 -0.67 -5.09 -9.20
C VAL A 41 -1.44 -4.28 -10.22
N PRO A 42 -2.78 -4.31 -10.19
CA PRO A 42 -3.59 -3.41 -10.99
C PRO A 42 -3.30 -1.96 -10.61
N CYS A 43 -3.29 -1.07 -11.61
CA CYS A 43 -3.20 0.36 -11.34
C CYS A 43 -4.37 0.79 -10.43
N GLY A 44 -4.09 1.64 -9.44
CA GLY A 44 -5.09 2.08 -8.45
C GLY A 44 -5.34 1.12 -7.29
N ALA A 45 -4.84 -0.13 -7.33
CA ALA A 45 -5.02 -1.07 -6.21
C ALA A 45 -4.38 -0.56 -4.90
N ALA A 46 -3.23 0.11 -4.98
CA ALA A 46 -2.60 0.76 -3.83
C ALA A 46 -3.38 1.98 -3.32
N GLU A 47 -4.16 2.64 -4.19
CA GLU A 47 -4.96 3.81 -3.83
C GLU A 47 -6.20 3.41 -3.04
N ALA A 48 -6.81 2.27 -3.38
CA ALA A 48 -7.90 1.69 -2.58
C ALA A 48 -7.47 1.40 -1.13
N GLY A 49 -6.27 0.83 -0.93
CA GLY A 49 -5.70 0.61 0.39
C GLY A 49 -5.41 1.92 1.15
N ARG A 50 -4.89 2.93 0.43
CA ARG A 50 -4.60 4.25 0.99
C ARG A 50 -5.86 4.98 1.43
N GLU A 51 -6.92 4.97 0.62
CA GLU A 51 -8.17 5.63 0.95
C GLU A 51 -8.88 4.94 2.12
N ALA A 52 -8.87 3.60 2.15
CA ALA A 52 -9.38 2.85 3.28
C ALA A 52 -8.62 3.16 4.59
N ALA A 53 -7.29 3.25 4.52
CA ALA A 53 -6.46 3.62 5.68
C ALA A 53 -6.74 5.06 6.14
N ARG A 54 -6.88 6.00 5.21
CA ARG A 54 -7.25 7.40 5.48
C ARG A 54 -8.63 7.49 6.13
N ALA A 55 -9.64 6.83 5.57
CA ALA A 55 -10.98 6.79 6.11
C ALA A 55 -10.99 6.22 7.54
N LYS A 56 -10.25 5.12 7.78
CA LYS A 56 -10.11 4.53 9.11
C LYS A 56 -9.45 5.48 10.12
N LEU A 57 -8.40 6.19 9.69
CA LEU A 57 -7.73 7.19 10.52
C LEU A 57 -8.69 8.33 10.89
N LEU A 58 -9.38 8.91 9.91
CA LEU A 58 -10.31 10.01 10.14
C LEU A 58 -11.49 9.59 11.01
N ALA A 59 -12.04 8.40 10.80
CA ALA A 59 -13.10 7.84 11.63
C ALA A 59 -12.65 7.63 13.09
N ARG A 60 -11.39 7.24 13.31
CA ARG A 60 -10.80 7.16 14.65
C ARG A 60 -10.69 8.55 15.28
N LEU A 61 -10.11 9.51 14.56
CA LEU A 61 -9.89 10.88 15.04
C LEU A 61 -11.19 11.60 15.39
N ALA A 62 -12.24 11.42 14.57
CA ALA A 62 -13.56 12.00 14.82
C ALA A 62 -14.23 11.48 16.11
N ARG A 63 -13.80 10.32 16.61
CA ARG A 63 -14.29 9.74 17.88
C ARG A 63 -13.41 10.11 19.08
N GLN A 64 -12.27 10.75 18.86
CA GLN A 64 -11.43 11.18 19.97
C GLN A 64 -12.00 12.46 20.57
N PRO A 65 -12.06 12.56 21.91
CA PRO A 65 -12.45 13.80 22.56
C PRO A 65 -11.47 14.91 22.19
N ALA A 66 -12.00 16.11 21.96
CA ALA A 66 -11.15 17.28 21.82
C ALA A 66 -10.49 17.56 23.17
N THR A 67 -9.16 17.66 23.17
CA THR A 67 -8.37 18.02 24.34
C THR A 67 -8.00 19.49 24.25
N ASP A 68 -8.35 20.27 25.27
CA ASP A 68 -7.78 21.60 25.43
C ASP A 68 -6.33 21.45 25.88
N VAL A 69 -5.41 21.77 24.97
CA VAL A 69 -3.95 21.69 25.21
C VAL A 69 -3.39 22.99 25.79
N GLY A 70 -4.25 23.98 26.09
CA GLY A 70 -3.85 25.29 26.57
C GLY A 70 -3.13 26.12 25.49
N ARG A 71 -2.53 27.24 25.92
CA ARG A 71 -1.66 28.04 25.05
C ARG A 71 -0.28 27.41 25.02
N TRP A 72 0.28 27.33 23.82
CA TRP A 72 1.64 26.90 23.59
C TRP A 72 2.29 27.83 22.58
N THR A 73 3.57 28.10 22.81
CA THR A 73 4.48 28.73 21.87
C THR A 73 5.08 27.67 20.96
N ARG A 74 5.62 28.10 19.81
CA ARG A 74 6.27 27.19 18.89
C ARG A 74 7.46 26.47 19.56
N ASP A 75 8.25 27.19 20.35
CA ASP A 75 9.47 26.66 20.96
C ASP A 75 9.15 25.54 21.97
N GLU A 76 8.06 25.68 22.73
CA GLU A 76 7.54 24.65 23.66
C GLU A 76 7.12 23.33 22.99
N LEU A 77 6.89 23.30 21.67
CA LEU A 77 6.59 22.05 20.94
C LEU A 77 7.80 21.31 20.41
N TYR A 78 8.92 22.00 20.23
CA TYR A 78 10.09 21.45 19.53
C TYR A 78 11.25 21.08 20.46
N GLU A 79 11.18 21.43 21.74
CA GLU A 79 12.22 21.11 22.72
C GLU A 79 11.87 19.87 23.56
N ARG A 80 12.81 18.92 23.56
CA ARG A 80 12.87 17.73 24.44
C ARG A 80 14.17 17.77 25.22
#